data_AF-A0A7Z2VRL9-F1
#
_entry.id   AF-A0A7Z2VRL9-F1
#
_cell.length_a   1.000
_cell.length_b   1.000
_cell.length_c   1.000
_cell.angle_alpha   90.00
_cell.angle_beta   90.00
_cell.angle_gamma   90.00
#
_symmetry.space_group_name_H-M   'P 1'
#
loop_
_entity.id
_entity.type
_entity.pdbx_description
1 polymer ?
#
loop_
_entity_poly.entity_id
_entity_poly.type
_entity_poly.pdbx_seq_one_letter_code
_entity_poly.pdbx_strand_id
1 'polypeptide(L)'
;MTTVKIIDPTHVLFGQELNGGCVYFDVYHQGSGGPDLFQIETPAGKQTILSTKIDTEHYWEQRRQKEIHRIGANVGDTVIIIRGGSGSSKANFDWKAPHVITKIDSSGNVEWDNGAAKGFRPDVEVISRAEAHSHE
;
A
#
# COMPACT_ATOMS: atom_id res chain seq x y z
N MET A 1 -1.58 4.88 13.48
CA MET A 1 -0.67 3.70 13.46
C MET A 1 -1.26 2.61 12.58
N THR A 2 -0.53 1.56 12.19
CA THR A 2 -1.12 0.41 11.47
C THR A 2 -1.34 -0.71 12.48
N THR A 3 -2.46 -1.41 12.40
CA THR A 3 -2.76 -2.54 13.27
C THR A 3 -2.62 -3.86 12.50
N VAL A 4 -2.34 -4.93 13.24
CA VAL A 4 -2.28 -6.31 12.75
C VAL A 4 -3.39 -7.08 13.45
N LYS A 5 -4.28 -7.67 12.64
CA LYS A 5 -5.40 -8.48 13.14
C LYS A 5 -5.04 -9.96 13.13
N ILE A 6 -5.17 -10.63 14.27
CA ILE A 6 -4.83 -12.05 14.41
C ILE A 6 -6.03 -12.91 14.03
N ILE A 7 -5.84 -13.81 13.06
CA ILE A 7 -6.89 -14.71 12.54
C ILE A 7 -6.61 -16.19 12.82
N ASP A 8 -5.47 -16.53 13.42
CA ASP A 8 -5.18 -17.91 13.83
C ASP A 8 -6.01 -18.28 15.07
N PRO A 9 -6.97 -19.22 14.96
CA PRO A 9 -7.86 -19.60 16.08
C PRO A 9 -7.13 -20.29 17.23
N THR A 10 -5.91 -20.77 17.00
CA THR A 10 -5.08 -21.39 18.05
C THR A 10 -4.26 -20.37 18.84
N HIS A 11 -4.22 -19.12 18.39
CA HIS A 11 -3.46 -18.06 19.04
C HIS A 11 -4.23 -17.49 20.24
N VAL A 12 -3.54 -17.25 21.36
CA VAL A 12 -4.15 -16.69 22.60
C VAL A 12 -4.78 -15.30 22.40
N LEU A 13 -4.35 -14.59 21.35
CA LEU A 13 -4.85 -13.27 20.95
C LEU A 13 -5.75 -13.32 19.70
N PHE A 14 -6.33 -14.48 19.38
CA PHE A 14 -7.25 -14.63 18.23
C PHE A 14 -8.35 -13.56 18.24
N GLY A 15 -8.60 -12.96 17.08
CA GLY A 15 -9.62 -11.92 16.88
C GLY A 15 -9.21 -10.51 17.33
N GLN A 16 -8.04 -10.35 17.97
CA GLN A 16 -7.58 -9.03 18.41
C GLN A 16 -6.86 -8.26 17.31
N GLU A 17 -6.97 -6.94 17.36
CA GLU A 17 -6.16 -5.99 16.59
C GLU A 17 -5.12 -5.32 17.48
N LEU A 18 -3.86 -5.43 17.10
CA LEU A 18 -2.72 -4.96 17.90
C LEU A 18 -1.85 -4.04 17.07
N ASN A 19 -1.18 -3.08 17.72
CA ASN A 19 -0.16 -2.29 17.03
C ASN A 19 0.94 -3.22 16.53
N GLY A 20 1.38 -3.02 15.29
CA GLY A 20 2.42 -3.86 14.73
C GLY A 20 2.78 -3.49 13.31
N GLY A 21 3.70 -4.26 12.75
CA GLY A 21 4.14 -4.08 11.38
C GLY A 21 4.90 -5.28 10.82
N CYS A 22 4.90 -5.37 9.49
CA CYS A 22 5.80 -6.26 8.75
C CYS A 22 7.24 -5.80 8.95
N VAL A 23 8.09 -6.72 9.42
CA VAL A 23 9.51 -6.49 9.69
C VAL A 23 10.42 -7.22 8.71
N TYR A 24 9.91 -8.25 8.02
CA TYR A 24 10.66 -8.98 7.01
C TYR A 24 9.74 -9.58 5.95
N PHE A 25 10.14 -9.42 4.69
CA PHE A 25 9.43 -9.93 3.52
C PHE A 25 10.12 -11.19 3.00
N ASP A 26 9.52 -12.34 3.29
CA ASP A 26 10.11 -13.63 2.92
C ASP A 26 9.78 -14.03 1.47
N VAL A 27 8.75 -13.40 0.90
CA VAL A 27 8.35 -13.56 -0.51
C VAL A 27 9.50 -13.30 -1.50
N TYR A 28 10.51 -12.50 -1.12
CA TYR A 28 11.62 -12.12 -1.98
C TYR A 28 12.90 -12.96 -1.81
N HIS A 29 12.94 -13.91 -0.86
CA HIS A 29 14.19 -14.57 -0.47
C HIS A 29 14.21 -16.09 -0.71
N GLN A 30 13.08 -16.78 -0.64
CA GLN A 30 13.07 -18.26 -0.69
C GLN A 30 12.77 -18.87 -2.07
N GLY A 31 12.60 -18.07 -3.12
CA GLY A 31 12.34 -18.56 -4.49
C GLY A 31 10.95 -19.20 -4.71
N SER A 32 10.35 -19.79 -3.66
CA SER A 32 8.97 -20.29 -3.61
C SER A 32 8.00 -19.38 -2.85
N GLY A 33 8.53 -18.35 -2.17
CA GLY A 33 7.77 -17.41 -1.34
C GLY A 33 7.36 -18.01 0.00
N GLY A 34 8.02 -17.59 1.07
CA GLY A 34 7.65 -17.94 2.45
C GLY A 34 6.73 -16.90 3.10
N PRO A 35 6.16 -17.20 4.28
CA PRO A 35 5.33 -16.25 5.00
C PRO A 35 6.15 -15.06 5.54
N ASP A 36 5.68 -13.84 5.28
CA ASP A 36 6.27 -12.63 5.83
C ASP A 36 6.23 -12.62 7.38
N LEU A 37 7.19 -11.92 7.97
CA LEU A 37 7.35 -11.80 9.41
C LEU A 37 6.80 -10.46 9.90
N PHE A 38 5.95 -10.54 10.92
CA PHE A 38 5.37 -9.38 11.57
C PHE A 38 5.80 -9.32 13.03
N GLN A 39 5.90 -8.11 13.56
CA GLN A 39 6.07 -7.85 14.99
C GLN A 39 4.85 -7.10 15.51
N ILE A 40 4.24 -7.63 16.57
CA ILE A 40 3.09 -7.05 17.27
C ILE A 40 3.47 -6.64 18.69
N GLU A 41 2.84 -5.59 19.19
CA GLU A 41 2.97 -5.14 20.57
C GLU A 41 1.87 -5.77 21.42
N THR A 42 2.26 -6.51 22.45
CA THR A 42 1.34 -7.14 23.40
C THR A 42 1.58 -6.58 24.80
N PRO A 43 0.66 -6.79 25.76
CA PRO A 43 0.90 -6.41 27.17
C PRO A 43 2.16 -7.05 27.78
N ALA A 44 2.57 -8.22 27.29
CA ALA A 44 3.79 -8.92 27.73
C ALA A 44 5.06 -8.46 27.00
N GLY A 45 4.95 -7.55 26.03
CA GLY A 45 6.03 -7.07 25.20
C GLY A 45 5.85 -7.40 23.72
N LYS A 46 6.92 -7.26 22.94
CA LYS A 46 6.91 -7.50 21.50
C LYS A 46 6.89 -9.00 21.19
N GLN A 47 5.99 -9.41 20.33
CA GLN A 47 5.89 -10.80 19.86
C GLN A 47 5.99 -10.83 18.33
N THR A 48 6.62 -11.88 17.81
CA THR A 48 6.71 -12.15 16.38
C THR A 48 5.56 -13.05 15.93
N ILE A 49 4.98 -12.78 14.77
CA ILE A 49 3.89 -13.56 14.17
C ILE A 49 4.07 -13.63 12.65
N LEU A 50 3.66 -14.75 12.05
CA LEU A 50 3.75 -14.96 10.61
C LEU A 50 2.51 -14.45 9.89
N SER A 51 2.69 -14.06 8.63
CA SER A 51 1.61 -13.59 7.74
C SER A 51 0.46 -14.58 7.60
N THR A 52 0.72 -15.89 7.74
CA THR A 52 -0.29 -16.96 7.70
C THR A 52 -1.24 -16.97 8.90
N LYS A 53 -0.94 -16.21 9.95
CA LYS A 53 -1.72 -16.16 11.20
C LYS A 53 -2.46 -14.84 11.39
N ILE A 54 -2.37 -13.95 10.42
CA ILE A 54 -2.95 -12.60 10.48
C ILE A 54 -3.75 -12.28 9.23
N ASP A 55 -4.60 -11.26 9.33
CA ASP A 55 -5.28 -10.66 8.19
C ASP A 55 -4.30 -9.70 7.47
N THR A 56 -3.59 -10.23 6.47
CA THR A 56 -2.61 -9.44 5.72
C THR A 56 -3.28 -8.40 4.83
N GLU A 57 -4.44 -8.71 4.26
CA GLU A 57 -5.20 -7.79 3.42
C GLU A 57 -5.60 -6.54 4.21
N HIS A 58 -6.16 -6.74 5.41
CA HIS A 58 -6.48 -5.65 6.33
C HIS A 58 -5.26 -4.75 6.63
N TYR A 59 -4.11 -5.35 6.93
CA TYR A 59 -2.88 -4.59 7.21
C TYR A 59 -2.39 -3.80 5.98
N TRP A 60 -2.35 -4.43 4.81
CA TRP A 60 -1.87 -3.80 3.58
C TRP A 60 -2.83 -2.71 3.08
N GLU A 61 -4.14 -2.88 3.26
CA GLU A 61 -5.11 -1.87 2.89
C GLU A 61 -5.00 -0.62 3.76
N GLN A 62 -4.82 -0.77 5.08
CA GLN A 62 -4.53 0.38 5.95
C GLN A 62 -3.29 1.17 5.48
N ARG A 63 -2.26 0.45 5.02
CA ARG A 63 -1.06 1.10 4.47
C ARG A 63 -1.33 1.79 3.15
N ARG A 64 -2.09 1.16 2.26
CA ARG A 64 -2.51 1.77 0.99
C ARG A 64 -3.31 3.05 1.22
N GLN A 65 -4.24 3.04 2.18
CA GLN A 65 -5.01 4.24 2.54
C GLN A 65 -4.13 5.37 3.08
N LYS A 66 -3.07 5.06 3.82
CA LYS A 66 -2.08 6.07 4.25
C LYS A 66 -1.33 6.69 3.08
N GLU A 67 -0.94 5.89 2.09
CA GLU A 67 -0.27 6.40 0.89
C GLU A 67 -1.23 7.23 0.03
N ILE A 68 -2.48 6.80 -0.14
CA ILE A 68 -3.54 7.60 -0.78
C ILE A 68 -3.69 8.96 -0.09
N HIS A 69 -3.79 8.96 1.25
CA HIS A 69 -3.89 10.18 2.04
C HIS A 69 -2.64 11.07 1.89
N ARG A 70 -1.44 10.48 1.89
CA ARG A 70 -0.16 11.19 1.70
C ARG A 70 -0.09 11.86 0.33
N ILE A 71 -0.53 11.17 -0.72
CA ILE A 71 -0.51 11.67 -2.10
C ILE A 71 -1.57 12.76 -2.29
N GLY A 72 -2.72 12.67 -1.61
CA GLY A 72 -3.84 13.59 -1.77
C GLY A 72 -4.68 13.33 -3.04
N ALA A 73 -4.49 12.17 -3.68
CA ALA A 73 -5.17 11.77 -4.91
C ALA A 73 -5.58 10.30 -4.86
N ASN A 74 -6.65 9.97 -5.59
CA ASN A 74 -7.21 8.62 -5.68
C ASN A 74 -6.95 7.98 -7.04
N VAL A 75 -7.15 6.66 -7.11
CA VAL A 75 -7.24 5.96 -8.40
C VAL A 75 -8.41 6.55 -9.19
N GLY A 76 -8.16 6.88 -10.46
CA GLY A 76 -9.08 7.54 -11.37
C GLY A 76 -8.92 9.06 -11.45
N ASP A 77 -8.25 9.70 -10.49
CA ASP A 77 -7.98 11.15 -10.55
C ASP A 77 -6.99 11.45 -11.68
N THR A 78 -7.19 12.60 -12.35
CA THR A 78 -6.22 13.15 -13.30
C THR A 78 -5.33 14.16 -12.59
N VAL A 79 -4.02 14.00 -12.73
CA VAL A 79 -3.02 14.77 -11.98
C VAL A 79 -1.87 15.25 -12.86
N ILE A 80 -1.20 16.33 -12.45
CA ILE A 80 0.16 16.66 -12.92
C ILE A 80 1.16 16.13 -11.88
N ILE A 81 2.23 15.51 -12.36
CA ILE A 81 3.30 15.00 -11.49
C ILE A 81 4.28 16.15 -11.20
N ILE A 82 4.28 16.65 -9.97
CA ILE A 82 5.18 17.73 -9.54
C ILE A 82 6.58 17.16 -9.26
N ARG A 83 6.64 15.98 -8.65
CA ARG A 83 7.88 15.26 -8.33
C ARG A 83 7.68 13.76 -8.52
N GLY A 84 8.39 13.16 -9.47
CA GLY A 84 8.22 11.73 -9.82
C GLY A 84 8.82 10.72 -8.84
N GLY A 85 9.83 11.11 -8.05
CA GLY A 85 10.59 10.17 -7.22
C GLY A 85 11.46 9.22 -8.04
N SER A 86 11.66 7.98 -7.57
CA SER A 86 12.24 6.89 -8.37
C SER A 86 11.15 6.15 -9.14
N GLY A 87 11.41 5.68 -10.36
CA GLY A 87 10.37 5.05 -11.15
C GLY A 87 10.83 4.58 -12.52
N SER A 88 9.88 4.24 -13.37
CA SER A 88 10.12 3.88 -14.77
C SER A 88 8.98 4.42 -15.64
N SER A 89 9.29 4.70 -16.91
CA SER A 89 8.30 5.14 -17.88
C SER A 89 8.61 4.59 -19.27
N LYS A 90 7.59 4.55 -20.13
CA LYS A 90 7.78 4.35 -21.57
C LYS A 90 8.52 5.56 -22.16
N ALA A 91 9.18 5.36 -23.30
CA ALA A 91 10.07 6.36 -23.91
C ALA A 91 9.39 7.70 -24.26
N ASN A 92 8.09 7.67 -24.53
CA ASN A 92 7.29 8.82 -24.95
C ASN A 92 6.34 9.34 -23.85
N PHE A 93 6.56 8.93 -22.60
CA PHE A 93 5.78 9.45 -21.47
C PHE A 93 6.20 10.89 -21.15
N ASP A 94 5.27 11.83 -21.27
CA ASP A 94 5.52 13.25 -20.99
C ASP A 94 5.14 13.59 -19.54
N TRP A 95 6.12 13.60 -18.64
CA TRP A 95 5.94 13.91 -17.21
C TRP A 95 5.30 15.27 -16.92
N LYS A 96 5.21 16.18 -17.89
CA LYS A 96 4.58 17.50 -17.72
C LYS A 96 3.11 17.51 -18.13
N ALA A 97 2.61 16.45 -18.76
CA ALA A 97 1.23 16.33 -19.17
C ALA A 97 0.33 15.88 -17.99
N PRO A 98 -0.99 16.09 -18.09
CA PRO A 98 -1.96 15.44 -17.21
C PRO A 98 -1.99 13.92 -17.39
N HIS A 99 -2.06 13.16 -16.29
CA HIS A 99 -2.09 11.71 -16.27
C HIS A 99 -3.14 11.16 -15.31
N VAL A 100 -3.73 10.02 -15.65
CA VAL A 100 -4.71 9.34 -14.79
C VAL A 100 -3.98 8.37 -13.87
N ILE A 101 -4.24 8.45 -12.56
CA ILE A 101 -3.75 7.45 -11.60
C ILE A 101 -4.53 6.15 -11.81
N THR A 102 -3.85 5.08 -12.19
CA THR A 102 -4.48 3.77 -12.40
C THR A 102 -4.26 2.80 -11.23
N LYS A 103 -3.21 3.01 -10.42
CA LYS A 103 -2.95 2.18 -9.24
C LYS A 103 -2.20 2.96 -8.16
N ILE A 104 -2.53 2.70 -6.91
CA ILE A 104 -1.74 3.08 -5.73
C ILE A 104 -1.63 1.83 -4.86
N ASP A 105 -0.42 1.45 -4.44
CA ASP A 105 -0.18 0.30 -3.56
C ASP A 105 0.26 0.69 -2.14
N SER A 106 0.35 -0.31 -1.26
CA SER A 106 0.67 -0.17 0.17
C SER A 106 2.13 0.22 0.47
N SER A 107 2.99 0.22 -0.54
CA SER A 107 4.39 0.63 -0.44
C SER A 107 4.59 2.10 -0.83
N GLY A 108 3.62 2.68 -1.56
CA GLY A 108 3.69 4.03 -2.09
C GLY A 108 4.06 4.09 -3.56
N ASN A 109 4.01 2.97 -4.30
CA ASN A 109 4.08 3.04 -5.76
C ASN A 109 2.76 3.54 -6.32
N VAL A 110 2.88 4.39 -7.32
CA VAL A 110 1.78 4.94 -8.11
C VAL A 110 2.00 4.53 -9.57
N GLU A 111 0.94 4.12 -10.23
CA GLU A 111 0.92 3.81 -11.67
C GLU A 111 0.03 4.82 -12.39
N TRP A 112 0.48 5.23 -13.57
CA TRP A 112 -0.24 6.16 -14.44
C TRP A 112 -0.55 5.54 -15.79
N ASP A 113 -1.70 5.93 -16.35
CA ASP A 113 -2.16 5.61 -17.71
C ASP A 113 -1.98 4.12 -18.08
N ASN A 114 -2.44 3.23 -17.19
CA ASN A 114 -2.39 1.77 -17.36
C ASN A 114 -0.96 1.23 -17.56
N GLY A 115 -0.03 1.73 -16.74
CA GLY A 115 1.36 1.29 -16.74
C GLY A 115 2.23 1.98 -17.79
N ALA A 116 1.84 3.15 -18.29
CA ALA A 116 2.72 3.99 -19.11
C ALA A 116 3.90 4.54 -18.29
N ALA A 117 3.67 4.81 -17.00
CA ALA A 117 4.71 5.13 -16.05
C ALA A 117 4.36 4.63 -14.64
N LYS A 118 5.40 4.51 -13.81
CA LYS A 118 5.33 4.18 -12.39
C LYS A 118 6.28 5.06 -11.62
N GLY A 119 5.90 5.46 -10.41
CA GLY A 119 6.72 6.28 -9.53
C GLY A 119 6.54 5.90 -8.07
N PHE A 120 7.62 5.96 -7.31
CA PHE A 120 7.65 5.66 -5.90
C PHE A 120 7.58 6.96 -5.10
N ARG A 121 6.51 7.07 -4.31
CA ARG A 121 6.18 8.21 -3.46
C ARG A 121 6.26 9.56 -4.19
N PRO A 122 5.55 9.73 -5.31
CA PRO A 122 5.51 11.01 -6.01
C PRO A 122 4.74 12.04 -5.19
N ASP A 123 4.90 13.30 -5.60
CA ASP A 123 4.01 14.41 -5.26
C ASP A 123 3.27 14.86 -6.52
N VAL A 124 1.98 15.12 -6.40
CA VAL A 124 1.09 15.39 -7.53
C VAL A 124 0.17 16.57 -7.23
N GLU A 125 -0.30 17.22 -8.29
CA GLU A 125 -1.38 18.22 -8.23
C GLU A 125 -2.60 17.64 -8.92
N VAL A 126 -3.75 17.63 -8.24
CA VAL A 126 -4.99 17.10 -8.82
C VAL A 126 -5.63 18.14 -9.72
N ILE A 127 -5.84 17.78 -10.99
CA ILE A 127 -6.53 18.62 -11.97
C ILE A 127 -8.03 18.31 -11.98
N SER A 128 -8.38 17.03 -11.94
CA SER A 128 -9.78 16.58 -11.87
C SER A 128 -9.90 15.31 -11.04
N ARG A 129 -11.05 15.19 -10.35
CA ARG A 129 -11.39 14.01 -9.56
C ARG A 129 -12.12 13.00 -10.44
N ALA A 130 -11.91 11.71 -10.18
CA ALA A 130 -12.81 10.68 -10.71
C ALA A 130 -14.25 11.02 -10.30
N GLU A 131 -15.22 10.84 -11.20
CA GLU A 131 -16.62 10.99 -10.83
C GLU A 131 -16.94 10.02 -9.69
N ALA A 132 -17.41 10.56 -8.57
CA ALA A 132 -17.89 9.73 -7.48
C ALA A 132 -19.15 9.02 -8.01
N HIS A 133 -19.05 7.72 -8.30
CA HIS A 133 -20.24 6.89 -8.36
C HIS A 133 -20.83 6.83 -6.96
N SER A 134 -21.70 7.81 -6.66
CA SER A 134 -22.67 7.73 -5.60
C SER A 134 -23.58 6.54 -5.92
N HIS A 135 -23.30 5.40 -5.30
CA HIS A 135 -24.29 4.34 -5.17
C HIS A 135 -25.31 4.81 -4.12
N GLU A 136 -26.48 5.24 -4.60
CA GLU A 136 -27.74 5.17 -3.85
C GLU A 136 -28.11 3.73 -3.48
#